data_AF-A0A6L9IWR2-F1
#
_entry.id   AF-A0A6L9IWR2-F1
#
_cell.length_a   1.000
_cell.length_b   1.000
_cell.length_c   1.000
_cell.angle_alpha   90.00
_cell.angle_beta   90.00
_cell.angle_gamma   90.00
#
_symmetry.space_group_name_H-M   'P 1'
#
loop_
_entity.id
_entity.type
_entity.pdbx_description
1 polymer ?
#
loop_
_entity_poly.entity_id
_entity_poly.type
_entity_poly.pdbx_seq_one_letter_code
_entity_poly.pdbx_strand_id
1 'polypeptide(L)'
;ARWDAVEREVRAYIDALTSEELQRPVKPSFWDPDERPIMVREALVQVANHSTDHRAQIMAMLHTQFGAPTVEQDFLSYLHRA
;
A
#
# COMPACT_ATOMS: atom_id res chain seq x y z
N ALA A 1 -17.33 5.65 -4.27
CA ALA A 1 -18.06 5.42 -3.00
C ALA A 1 -17.28 4.52 -2.02
N ARG A 2 -17.10 3.21 -2.30
CA ARG A 2 -16.36 2.32 -1.37
C ARG A 2 -14.86 2.62 -1.33
N TRP A 3 -14.25 2.89 -2.48
CA TRP A 3 -12.84 3.31 -2.56
C TRP A 3 -12.60 4.59 -1.75
N ASP A 4 -13.40 5.63 -1.97
CA ASP A 4 -13.26 6.91 -1.25
C ASP A 4 -13.36 6.76 0.27
N ALA A 5 -14.18 5.82 0.75
CA ALA A 5 -14.26 5.51 2.19
C ALA A 5 -12.97 4.87 2.70
N VAL A 6 -12.49 3.83 2.02
CA VAL A 6 -11.22 3.17 2.36
C VAL A 6 -10.05 4.15 2.31
N GLU A 7 -10.00 5.01 1.29
CA GLU A 7 -8.95 6.02 1.16
C GLU A 7 -8.97 6.98 2.34
N ARG A 8 -10.15 7.48 2.75
CA ARG A 8 -10.26 8.36 3.92
C ARG A 8 -9.80 7.68 5.21
N GLU A 9 -10.17 6.42 5.41
CA GLU A 9 -9.76 5.64 6.59
C GLU A 9 -8.23 5.44 6.62
N VAL A 10 -7.64 5.06 5.49
CA VAL A 10 -6.18 4.88 5.38
C VAL A 10 -5.44 6.19 5.60
N ARG A 11 -5.91 7.30 5.01
CA ARG A 11 -5.31 8.62 5.22
C ARG A 11 -5.41 9.05 6.68
N ALA A 12 -6.58 8.92 7.30
CA ALA A 12 -6.77 9.26 8.71
C ALA A 12 -5.85 8.41 9.63
N TYR A 13 -5.65 7.13 9.30
CA TYR A 13 -4.69 6.30 10.02
C TYR A 13 -3.26 6.80 9.86
N ILE A 14 -2.82 7.06 8.62
CA ILE A 14 -1.45 7.54 8.34
C ILE A 14 -1.19 8.89 9.03
N ASP A 15 -2.14 9.82 8.97
CA ASP A 15 -2.01 11.16 9.56
C ASP A 15 -1.90 11.13 11.09
N ALA A 16 -2.42 10.07 11.73
CA ALA A 16 -2.34 9.87 13.18
C ALA A 16 -1.02 9.20 13.63
N LEU A 17 -0.20 8.68 12.72
CA LEU A 17 1.02 7.95 13.08
C LEU A 17 2.10 8.88 13.62
N THR A 18 2.63 8.54 14.78
CA THR A 18 3.81 9.16 15.36
C THR A 18 5.06 8.32 15.10
N SER A 19 6.25 8.89 15.34
CA SER A 19 7.50 8.12 15.28
C SER A 19 7.52 6.92 16.24
N GLU A 20 6.85 7.02 17.38
CA GLU A 20 6.72 5.92 18.35
C GLU A 20 5.78 4.82 17.82
N GLU A 21 4.64 5.21 17.23
CA GLU A 21 3.72 4.25 16.60
C GLU A 21 4.38 3.47 15.46
N LEU A 22 5.29 4.09 14.70
CA LEU A 22 6.08 3.40 13.67
C LEU A 22 7.04 2.33 14.22
N GLN A 23 7.34 2.36 15.52
CA GLN A 23 8.15 1.36 16.22
C GLN A 23 7.29 0.34 16.99
N ARG A 24 5.96 0.47 16.99
CA ARG A 24 5.09 -0.49 17.67
C ARG A 24 5.14 -1.85 16.96
N PRO A 25 5.37 -2.95 17.68
CA PRO A 25 5.24 -4.28 17.11
C PRO A 25 3.77 -4.61 16.83
N VAL A 26 3.52 -5.22 15.68
CA VAL A 26 2.22 -5.72 15.23
C VAL A 26 2.40 -7.15 14.73
N LYS A 27 1.50 -8.03 15.16
CA LYS A 27 1.38 -9.39 14.66
C LYS A 27 -0.08 -9.64 14.30
N PRO A 28 -0.40 -9.79 13.00
CA PRO A 28 -1.72 -10.19 12.59
C PRO A 28 -2.15 -11.50 13.25
N SER A 29 -3.42 -11.60 13.66
CA SER A 29 -3.94 -12.77 14.36
C SER A 29 -3.99 -14.04 13.50
N PHE A 30 -3.88 -13.90 12.19
CA PHE A 30 -3.87 -14.99 11.22
C PHE A 30 -2.45 -15.52 10.91
N TRP A 31 -1.41 -14.93 11.50
CA TRP A 31 -0.03 -15.40 11.38
C TRP A 31 0.23 -16.57 12.32
N ASP A 32 1.15 -17.45 11.94
CA ASP A 32 1.54 -18.59 12.76
C ASP A 32 2.08 -18.13 14.13
N PRO A 33 1.78 -18.84 15.25
CA PRO A 33 2.21 -18.45 16.58
C PRO A 33 3.73 -18.22 16.72
N ASP A 34 4.53 -18.92 15.93
CA ASP A 34 6.00 -18.84 15.97
C ASP A 34 6.58 -17.68 15.13
N GLU A 35 5.77 -17.03 14.29
CA GLU A 35 6.22 -15.86 13.52
C GLU A 35 6.49 -14.66 14.43
N ARG A 36 7.57 -13.93 14.13
CA ARG A 36 7.92 -12.73 14.89
C ARG A 36 6.98 -11.58 14.48
N PRO A 37 6.55 -10.73 15.43
CA PRO A 37 5.88 -9.49 15.08
C PRO A 37 6.79 -8.63 14.19
N ILE A 38 6.18 -7.87 13.30
CA ILE A 38 6.84 -6.83 12.52
C ILE A 38 6.53 -5.47 13.12
N MET A 39 7.31 -4.45 12.76
CA MET A 39 7.02 -3.08 13.14
C MET A 39 5.96 -2.48 12.23
N VAL A 40 5.15 -1.54 12.72
CA VAL A 40 4.15 -0.85 11.89
C VAL A 40 4.76 -0.27 10.61
N ARG A 41 5.97 0.31 10.67
CA ARG A 41 6.66 0.81 9.46
C ARG A 41 6.93 -0.27 8.42
N GLU A 42 7.26 -1.50 8.85
CA GLU A 42 7.54 -2.63 7.95
C GLU A 42 6.24 -3.09 7.29
N ALA A 43 5.14 -3.11 8.06
CA ALA A 43 3.80 -3.39 7.54
C ALA A 43 3.36 -2.36 6.49
N LEU A 44 3.58 -1.06 6.73
CA LEU A 44 3.25 0.00 5.78
C LEU A 44 4.03 -0.12 4.46
N VAL A 45 5.33 -0.40 4.56
CA VAL A 45 6.18 -0.65 3.38
C VAL A 45 5.68 -1.88 2.61
N GLN A 46 5.30 -2.95 3.31
CA GLN A 46 4.72 -4.14 2.68
C GLN A 46 3.41 -3.81 1.94
N VAL A 47 2.49 -3.06 2.55
CA VAL A 47 1.22 -2.67 1.92
C VAL A 47 1.46 -1.82 0.67
N ALA A 48 2.38 -0.86 0.72
CA ALA A 48 2.70 0.00 -0.42
C ALA A 48 3.30 -0.78 -1.59
N ASN A 49 4.23 -1.71 -1.30
CA ASN A 49 4.83 -2.57 -2.32
C ASN A 49 3.81 -3.54 -2.92
N HIS A 50 3.03 -4.24 -2.08
CA HIS A 50 2.02 -5.19 -2.54
C HIS A 50 0.94 -4.52 -3.40
N SER A 51 0.54 -3.30 -3.02
CA SER A 51 -0.40 -2.50 -3.82
C SER A 51 0.18 -2.09 -5.18
N THR A 52 1.49 -1.84 -5.25
CA THR A 52 2.18 -1.51 -6.51
C THR A 52 2.29 -2.73 -7.41
N ASP A 53 2.62 -3.91 -6.87
CA ASP A 53 2.64 -5.18 -7.60
C ASP A 53 1.26 -5.48 -8.25
N HIS A 54 0.19 -5.48 -7.46
CA HIS A 54 -1.15 -5.72 -7.99
C HIS A 54 -1.59 -4.67 -9.01
N ARG A 55 -1.23 -3.40 -8.82
CA ARG A 55 -1.55 -2.35 -9.78
C ARG A 55 -0.83 -2.59 -11.11
N ALA A 56 0.43 -3.04 -11.09
CA ALA A 56 1.17 -3.41 -12.29
C ALA A 56 0.54 -4.61 -13.01
N GLN A 57 0.14 -5.65 -12.27
CA GLN A 57 -0.56 -6.83 -12.82
C GLN A 57 -1.87 -6.44 -13.52
N ILE A 58 -2.69 -5.59 -12.89
CA ILE A 58 -3.94 -5.11 -13.47
C ILE A 58 -3.68 -4.26 -14.71
N MET A 59 -2.71 -3.35 -14.70
CA MET A 59 -2.38 -2.56 -15.89
C MET A 59 -1.92 -3.44 -17.05
N ALA A 60 -1.07 -4.44 -16.79
CA ALA A 60 -0.62 -5.37 -17.81
C ALA A 60 -1.81 -6.15 -18.41
N MET A 61 -2.75 -6.60 -17.57
CA MET A 61 -3.99 -7.22 -18.03
C MET A 61 -4.84 -6.27 -18.87
N LEU A 62 -5.06 -5.03 -18.41
CA LEU A 62 -5.83 -4.02 -19.13
C LEU A 62 -5.25 -3.73 -20.51
N HIS A 63 -3.92 -3.59 -20.58
CA HIS A 63 -3.22 -3.33 -21.83
C HIS A 63 -3.28 -4.53 -22.79
N THR A 64 -2.94 -5.72 -22.31
CA THR A 64 -2.81 -6.91 -23.16
C THR A 64 -4.14 -7.52 -23.59
N GLN A 65 -5.17 -7.45 -22.74
CA GLN A 65 -6.47 -8.07 -23.00
C GLN A 65 -7.49 -7.10 -23.62
N PHE A 66 -7.37 -5.80 -23.34
CA PHE A 66 -8.37 -4.81 -23.75
C PHE A 66 -7.79 -3.65 -24.57
N GLY A 67 -6.49 -3.65 -24.86
CA GLY A 67 -5.83 -2.59 -25.62
C GLY A 67 -5.82 -1.24 -24.92
N ALA A 68 -6.07 -1.20 -23.60
CA ALA A 68 -6.11 0.03 -22.84
C ALA A 68 -4.70 0.66 -22.74
N PRO A 69 -4.58 2.00 -22.71
CA PRO A 69 -3.31 2.65 -22.44
C PRO A 69 -2.85 2.35 -21.01
N THR A 70 -1.54 2.25 -20.80
CA THR A 70 -0.95 2.25 -19.47
C THR A 70 -0.80 3.67 -18.94
N VAL A 71 -0.64 3.81 -17.64
CA VAL A 71 -0.41 5.10 -16.97
C VAL A 71 0.90 5.08 -16.21
N GLU A 72 1.43 6.27 -15.94
CA GLU A 72 2.62 6.47 -15.11
C GLU A 72 2.41 5.91 -13.70
N GLN A 73 3.40 5.18 -13.16
CA GLN A 73 3.31 4.53 -11.84
C GLN A 73 4.47 4.86 -10.91
N ASP A 74 5.49 5.56 -11.40
CA ASP A 74 6.70 5.79 -10.63
C ASP A 74 6.44 6.75 -9.47
N PHE A 75 6.96 6.40 -8.29
CA PHE A 75 6.88 7.25 -7.12
C PHE A 75 7.58 8.60 -7.32
N LEU A 76 8.71 8.62 -8.04
CA LEU A 76 9.41 9.86 -8.37
C LEU A 76 8.58 10.75 -9.30
N SER A 77 7.87 10.15 -10.26
CA SER A 77 6.92 10.89 -11.09
C SER A 77 5.84 11.57 -10.25
N TYR A 78 5.32 10.89 -9.22
CA TYR A 78 4.37 11.52 -8.27
C TYR A 78 5.00 12.68 -7.49
N LEU A 79 6.22 12.52 -6.97
CA LEU A 79 6.90 13.57 -6.18
C LEU A 79 7.26 14.82 -7.00
N HIS A 80 7.56 14.67 -8.29
CA HIS A 80 8.06 15.76 -9.14
C HIS A 80 7.00 16.44 -10.01
N ARG A 81 5.76 15.93 -10.04
CA ARG A 81 4.65 16.50 -10.83
C ARG A 81 3.83 17.56 -10.05
N ALA A 82 4.37 18.13 -8.98
CA ALA A 82 3.75 19.23 -8.23
C ALA A 82 3.64 20.52 -9.06
#